data_AF-A0A7V5GV95-F1
#
_entry.id   AF-A0A7V5GV95-F1
#
_cell.length_a   1.000
_cell.length_b   1.000
_cell.length_c   1.000
_cell.angle_alpha   90.00
_cell.angle_beta   90.00
_cell.angle_gamma   90.00
#
_symmetry.space_group_name_H-M   'P 1'
#
loop_
_entity.id
_entity.type
_entity.pdbx_description
1 polymer ?
#
loop_
_entity_poly.entity_id
_entity_poly.type
_entity_poly.pdbx_seq_one_letter_code
_entity_poly.pdbx_strand_id
1 'polypeptide(L)'
;MPKHYSRKFWIVYWSVSIVFLASFWALLQLRNRPLKTTNSVINYLPLDFSQKTQLKSVAYLADYFRRHDNQEKTFMLLFQNDMELRPGGGYIGSFGILKIKNGKIEELQTHDLSNFDGRIPSNIKPPYPIEQILHINAWKLRDSNWSPDFSENAKKAVYFYHLGKGEEKFSGVIAINTNVLKSFLQVVGPVKIKGYPGVYKSDNATLNLEYQVEKGYVQQGIQAGDRKSVM
;
A
#
# COMPACT_ATOMS: atom_id res chain seq x y z
N MET A 1 -47.70 -13.87 -32.43
CA MET A 1 -47.55 -15.24 -31.88
C MET A 1 -46.63 -15.17 -30.67
N PRO A 2 -47.03 -15.67 -29.48
CA PRO A 2 -46.16 -15.70 -28.31
C PRO A 2 -44.96 -16.62 -28.56
N LYS A 3 -43.74 -16.16 -28.26
CA LYS A 3 -42.53 -16.99 -28.32
C LYS A 3 -42.62 -18.08 -27.26
N HIS A 4 -42.78 -19.34 -27.67
CA HIS A 4 -42.67 -20.48 -26.76
C HIS A 4 -41.20 -20.86 -26.57
N TYR A 5 -40.68 -20.67 -25.37
CA TYR A 5 -39.33 -21.08 -25.00
C TYR A 5 -39.30 -22.55 -24.55
N SER A 6 -38.22 -23.25 -24.86
CA SER A 6 -38.06 -24.66 -24.49
C SER A 6 -37.84 -24.84 -22.97
N ARG A 7 -38.12 -26.03 -22.44
CA ARG A 7 -37.79 -26.36 -21.04
C ARG A 7 -36.30 -26.17 -20.73
N LYS A 8 -35.41 -26.47 -21.68
CA LYS A 8 -33.96 -26.24 -21.55
C LYS A 8 -33.63 -24.77 -21.35
N PHE A 9 -34.27 -23.87 -22.10
CA PHE A 9 -34.09 -22.43 -21.94
C PHE A 9 -34.44 -21.98 -20.52
N TRP A 10 -35.58 -22.42 -19.99
CA TRP A 10 -36.00 -22.05 -18.63
C TRP A 10 -35.05 -22.59 -17.56
N ILE A 11 -34.56 -23.83 -17.70
CA ILE A 11 -33.57 -24.39 -16.77
C ILE A 11 -32.29 -23.56 -16.76
N VAL A 12 -31.76 -23.21 -17.93
CA VAL A 12 -30.54 -22.39 -18.05
C VAL A 12 -30.77 -20.99 -17.50
N TYR A 13 -31.88 -20.35 -17.89
CA TYR A 13 -32.26 -19.02 -17.42
C TYR A 13 -32.32 -18.97 -15.90
N TRP A 14 -33.08 -19.87 -15.26
CA TRP A 14 -33.19 -19.90 -13.80
C TRP A 14 -31.86 -20.20 -13.12
N SER A 15 -31.05 -21.11 -13.66
CA SER A 15 -29.72 -21.41 -13.11
C SER A 15 -28.81 -20.18 -13.14
N VAL A 16 -28.74 -19.49 -14.28
CA VAL A 16 -27.94 -18.27 -14.43
C VAL A 16 -28.49 -17.14 -13.56
N SER A 17 -29.80 -16.94 -13.52
CA SER A 17 -30.44 -15.92 -12.68
C SER A 17 -30.22 -16.18 -11.19
N ILE A 18 -30.29 -17.43 -10.73
CA ILE A 18 -30.01 -17.77 -9.32
C ILE A 18 -28.56 -17.48 -8.99
N VAL A 19 -27.61 -17.89 -9.83
CA VAL A 19 -26.18 -17.60 -9.62
C VAL A 19 -25.93 -16.08 -9.62
N PHE A 20 -26.52 -15.36 -10.56
CA PHE A 20 -26.40 -13.91 -10.64
C PHE A 20 -27.00 -13.21 -9.42
N LEU A 21 -28.24 -13.54 -9.04
CA LEU A 21 -28.91 -12.95 -7.88
C LEU A 21 -28.22 -13.31 -6.56
N ALA A 22 -27.71 -14.54 -6.42
CA ALA A 22 -26.93 -14.94 -5.25
C ALA A 22 -25.59 -14.18 -5.19
N SER A 23 -24.91 -14.03 -6.32
CA SER A 23 -23.67 -13.26 -6.41
C SER A 23 -23.89 -11.76 -6.14
N PHE A 24 -24.98 -11.21 -6.67
CA PHE A 24 -25.37 -9.81 -6.47
C PHE A 24 -25.81 -9.55 -5.03
N TRP A 25 -26.58 -10.46 -4.44
CA TRP A 25 -26.95 -10.41 -3.03
C TRP A 25 -25.71 -10.50 -2.13
N ALA A 26 -24.77 -11.40 -2.43
CA ALA A 26 -23.50 -11.50 -1.71
C ALA A 26 -22.70 -10.19 -1.82
N LEU A 27 -22.61 -9.58 -3.01
CA LEU A 27 -21.97 -8.27 -3.20
C LEU A 27 -22.65 -7.16 -2.38
N LEU A 28 -23.98 -7.10 -2.35
CA LEU A 28 -24.72 -6.15 -1.53
C LEU A 28 -24.47 -6.37 -0.03
N GLN A 29 -24.39 -7.63 0.39
CA GLN A 29 -24.10 -8.00 1.77
C GLN A 29 -22.68 -7.59 2.18
N LEU A 30 -21.69 -7.78 1.29
CA LEU A 30 -20.31 -7.31 1.47
C LEU A 30 -20.21 -5.79 1.59
N ARG A 31 -21.07 -5.07 0.86
CA ARG A 31 -21.10 -3.60 0.88
C ARG A 31 -21.74 -3.04 2.15
N ASN A 32 -22.79 -3.68 2.66
CA ASN A 32 -23.70 -3.11 3.66
C ASN A 32 -23.58 -3.72 5.07
N ARG A 33 -22.87 -4.84 5.27
CA ARG A 33 -22.66 -5.45 6.59
C ARG A 33 -21.20 -5.35 7.05
N PRO A 34 -20.93 -5.26 8.37
CA PRO A 34 -19.58 -5.41 8.90
C PRO A 34 -19.02 -6.77 8.46
N LEU A 35 -17.78 -6.77 7.98
CA LEU A 35 -17.17 -7.88 7.23
C LEU A 35 -16.84 -9.10 8.12
N LYS A 36 -17.21 -9.12 9.41
CA LYS A 36 -17.04 -10.29 10.30
C LYS A 36 -17.61 -11.59 9.72
N THR A 37 -18.61 -11.53 8.84
CA THR A 37 -19.19 -12.69 8.15
C THR A 37 -18.35 -13.17 6.94
N THR A 38 -17.41 -12.38 6.43
CA THR A 38 -16.66 -12.68 5.20
C THR A 38 -15.56 -13.70 5.37
N ASN A 39 -14.93 -13.76 6.55
CA ASN A 39 -13.91 -14.78 6.84
C ASN A 39 -14.47 -16.20 6.70
N SER A 40 -15.75 -16.40 7.04
CA SER A 40 -16.43 -17.69 6.88
C SER A 40 -16.65 -18.03 5.41
N VAL A 41 -17.02 -17.06 4.57
CA VAL A 41 -17.26 -17.27 3.13
C VAL A 41 -15.95 -17.59 2.39
N ILE A 42 -14.86 -16.90 2.73
CA ILE A 42 -13.54 -17.10 2.10
C ILE A 42 -13.04 -18.54 2.24
N ASN A 43 -13.37 -19.21 3.35
CA ASN A 43 -12.97 -20.61 3.59
C ASN A 43 -13.53 -21.58 2.53
N TYR A 44 -14.73 -21.30 2.00
CA TYR A 44 -15.42 -22.15 1.02
C TYR A 44 -15.09 -21.83 -0.44
N LEU A 45 -14.34 -20.74 -0.71
CA LEU A 45 -13.93 -20.42 -2.07
C LEU A 45 -12.92 -21.48 -2.59
N PRO A 46 -12.97 -21.85 -3.88
CA PRO A 46 -12.02 -22.77 -4.50
C PRO A 46 -10.69 -22.07 -4.81
N LEU A 47 -10.08 -21.47 -3.80
CA LEU A 47 -8.81 -20.76 -3.85
C LEU A 47 -7.74 -21.53 -3.09
N ASP A 48 -6.48 -21.34 -3.47
CA ASP A 48 -5.36 -21.91 -2.73
C ASP A 48 -5.19 -21.26 -1.33
N PHE A 49 -4.34 -21.87 -0.50
CA PHE A 49 -4.11 -21.39 0.87
C PHE A 49 -3.53 -19.96 0.92
N SER A 50 -2.62 -19.63 0.00
CA SER A 50 -1.98 -18.31 -0.07
C SER A 50 -3.01 -17.24 -0.42
N GLN A 51 -3.80 -17.48 -1.47
CA GLN A 51 -4.88 -16.59 -1.92
C GLN A 51 -5.94 -16.39 -0.84
N LYS A 52 -6.36 -17.45 -0.13
CA LYS A 52 -7.29 -17.34 1.00
C LYS A 52 -6.71 -16.48 2.12
N THR A 53 -5.44 -16.66 2.43
CA THR A 53 -4.75 -15.90 3.48
C THR A 53 -4.67 -14.43 3.12
N GLN A 54 -4.25 -14.11 1.90
CA GLN A 54 -4.22 -12.74 1.39
C GLN A 54 -5.62 -12.10 1.44
N LEU A 55 -6.65 -12.79 0.96
CA LEU A 55 -8.02 -12.28 0.94
C LEU A 55 -8.56 -12.04 2.36
N LYS A 56 -8.26 -12.92 3.31
CA LYS A 56 -8.61 -12.72 4.73
C LYS A 56 -7.90 -11.50 5.32
N SER A 57 -6.62 -11.31 5.03
CA SER A 57 -5.86 -10.14 5.50
C SER A 57 -6.43 -8.84 4.94
N VAL A 58 -6.73 -8.80 3.64
CA VAL A 58 -7.36 -7.64 2.99
C VAL A 58 -8.75 -7.37 3.59
N ALA A 59 -9.58 -8.41 3.76
CA ALA A 59 -10.90 -8.28 4.37
C ALA A 59 -10.81 -7.77 5.82
N TYR A 60 -9.85 -8.27 6.59
CA TYR A 60 -9.60 -7.80 7.96
C TYR A 60 -9.19 -6.33 8.00
N LEU A 61 -8.27 -5.90 7.14
CA LEU A 61 -7.85 -4.49 7.06
C LEU A 61 -8.99 -3.59 6.59
N ALA A 62 -9.76 -4.03 5.60
CA ALA A 62 -10.95 -3.30 5.14
C ALA A 62 -12.00 -3.17 6.25
N ASP A 63 -12.24 -4.22 7.03
CA ASP A 63 -13.09 -4.15 8.23
C ASP A 63 -12.55 -3.15 9.23
N TYR A 64 -11.26 -3.26 9.56
CA TYR A 64 -10.58 -2.41 10.53
C TYR A 64 -10.71 -0.93 10.15
N PHE A 65 -10.42 -0.55 8.91
CA PHE A 65 -10.48 0.84 8.46
C PHE A 65 -11.92 1.37 8.37
N ARG A 66 -12.90 0.51 8.09
CA ARG A 66 -14.32 0.90 7.97
C ARG A 66 -15.09 0.94 9.29
N ARG A 67 -14.45 0.66 10.43
CA ARG A 67 -15.14 0.74 11.72
C ARG A 67 -15.64 2.15 11.98
N HIS A 68 -16.91 2.26 12.33
CA HIS A 68 -17.57 3.50 12.73
C HIS A 68 -17.58 3.63 14.27
N ASP A 69 -16.40 3.54 14.88
CA ASP A 69 -16.21 3.64 16.34
C ASP A 69 -15.88 5.08 16.81
N ASN A 70 -15.90 6.04 15.88
CA ASN A 70 -15.56 7.45 16.08
C ASN A 70 -14.14 7.69 16.61
N GLN A 71 -13.26 6.69 16.51
CA GLN A 71 -11.85 6.83 16.86
C GLN A 71 -11.02 7.13 15.62
N GLU A 72 -10.15 8.12 15.72
CA GLU A 72 -9.12 8.34 14.70
C GLU A 72 -7.99 7.32 14.88
N LYS A 73 -7.54 6.75 13.77
CA LYS A 73 -6.44 5.78 13.71
C LYS A 73 -5.36 6.33 12.78
N THR A 74 -4.18 6.54 13.32
CA THR A 74 -3.01 7.01 12.58
C THR A 74 -2.14 5.83 12.16
N PHE A 75 -1.72 5.78 10.89
CA PHE A 75 -0.87 4.74 10.31
C PHE A 75 0.38 5.35 9.70
N MET A 76 1.51 4.70 9.91
CA MET A 76 2.74 4.99 9.17
C MET A 76 2.73 4.16 7.90
N LEU A 77 2.85 4.82 6.74
CA LEU A 77 3.02 4.17 5.45
C LEU A 77 4.51 4.20 5.09
N LEU A 78 5.13 3.07 4.81
CA LEU A 78 6.51 2.99 4.35
C LEU A 78 6.51 2.70 2.85
N PHE A 79 7.05 3.61 2.05
CA PHE A 79 7.15 3.46 0.60
C PHE A 79 8.49 2.83 0.24
N GLN A 80 8.48 1.56 -0.12
CA GLN A 80 9.67 0.74 -0.36
C GLN A 80 10.00 0.64 -1.87
N ASN A 81 11.24 0.96 -2.22
CA ASN A 81 11.82 0.68 -3.52
C ASN A 81 12.47 -0.71 -3.51
N ASP A 82 11.77 -1.70 -4.05
CA ASP A 82 12.25 -3.07 -4.18
C ASP A 82 13.33 -3.26 -5.26
N MET A 83 13.66 -2.21 -6.04
CA MET A 83 14.86 -2.19 -6.89
C MET A 83 16.15 -1.95 -6.10
N GLU A 84 16.04 -1.40 -4.89
CA GLU A 84 17.15 -1.24 -3.94
C GLU A 84 16.91 -2.14 -2.73
N LEU A 85 17.19 -3.44 -2.89
CA LEU A 85 16.77 -4.46 -1.94
C LEU A 85 17.29 -4.22 -0.51
N ARG A 86 16.39 -4.47 0.43
CA ARG A 86 16.62 -4.63 1.87
C ARG A 86 15.90 -5.91 2.32
N PRO A 87 16.34 -6.60 3.38
CA PRO A 87 15.66 -7.81 3.86
C PRO A 87 14.16 -7.62 4.11
N GLY A 88 13.76 -6.44 4.57
CA GLY A 88 12.37 -6.08 4.83
C GLY A 88 11.58 -5.54 3.63
N GLY A 89 12.07 -5.66 2.39
CA GLY A 89 11.30 -5.41 1.17
C GLY A 89 11.90 -4.45 0.15
N GLY A 90 12.76 -3.51 0.58
CA GLY A 90 13.35 -2.50 -0.32
C GLY A 90 13.68 -1.19 0.39
N TYR A 91 14.46 -0.31 -0.23
CA TYR A 91 14.87 0.97 0.35
C TYR A 91 13.66 1.87 0.66
N ILE A 92 13.58 2.45 1.86
CA ILE A 92 12.48 3.35 2.21
C ILE A 92 12.90 4.77 1.82
N GLY A 93 12.35 5.27 0.71
CA GLY A 93 12.69 6.60 0.19
C GLY A 93 11.83 7.73 0.78
N SER A 94 10.64 7.40 1.23
CA SER A 94 9.67 8.31 1.86
C SER A 94 8.76 7.51 2.79
N PHE A 95 8.06 8.22 3.69
CA PHE A 95 7.00 7.63 4.48
C PHE A 95 5.78 8.54 4.49
N GLY A 96 4.61 7.97 4.74
CA GLY A 96 3.35 8.68 4.88
C GLY A 96 2.78 8.58 6.28
N ILE A 97 1.96 9.56 6.64
CA ILE A 97 1.13 9.57 7.84
C ILE A 97 -0.32 9.60 7.36
N LEU A 98 -1.03 8.51 7.61
CA LEU A 98 -2.42 8.32 7.18
C LEU A 98 -3.32 8.31 8.41
N LYS A 99 -4.23 9.28 8.51
CA LYS A 99 -5.26 9.32 9.54
C LYS A 99 -6.59 8.90 8.96
N ILE A 100 -7.20 7.88 9.55
CA ILE A 100 -8.49 7.35 9.15
C ILE A 100 -9.45 7.45 10.34
N LYS A 101 -10.68 7.86 10.05
CA LYS A 101 -11.79 7.87 11.01
C LYS A 101 -13.07 7.44 10.33
N ASN A 102 -13.81 6.50 10.92
CA ASN A 102 -15.13 6.11 10.42
C ASN A 102 -15.16 5.71 8.92
N GLY A 103 -14.14 5.00 8.44
CA GLY A 103 -14.02 4.61 7.03
C GLY A 103 -13.61 5.71 6.06
N LYS A 104 -13.23 6.89 6.56
CA LYS A 104 -12.79 8.03 5.76
C LYS A 104 -11.34 8.37 6.04
N ILE A 105 -10.63 8.77 4.99
CA ILE A 105 -9.29 9.36 5.11
C ILE A 105 -9.50 10.81 5.55
N GLU A 106 -9.05 11.14 6.76
CA GLU A 106 -9.09 12.50 7.30
C GLU A 106 -7.85 13.28 6.85
N GLU A 107 -6.71 12.60 6.81
CA GLU A 107 -5.43 13.20 6.44
C GLU A 107 -4.51 12.17 5.80
N LEU A 108 -3.78 12.59 4.77
CA LEU A 108 -2.65 11.84 4.20
C LEU A 108 -1.51 12.82 3.94
N GLN A 109 -0.43 12.67 4.71
CA GLN A 109 0.81 13.42 4.51
C GLN A 109 1.90 12.48 4.02
N THR A 110 2.82 13.01 3.19
CA THR A 110 4.01 12.29 2.73
C THR A 110 5.25 13.09 3.10
N HIS A 111 6.29 12.40 3.57
CA HIS A 111 7.56 12.99 3.99
C HIS A 111 8.73 12.32 3.29
N ASP A 112 9.60 13.14 2.68
CA ASP A 112 10.87 12.67 2.12
C ASP A 112 11.88 12.37 3.24
N LEU A 113 12.42 11.16 3.22
CA LEU A 113 13.46 10.75 4.16
C LEU A 113 14.81 11.42 3.90
N SER A 114 15.05 11.97 2.70
CA SER A 114 16.23 12.81 2.43
C SER A 114 16.29 14.02 3.39
N ASN A 115 15.11 14.55 3.76
CA ASN A 115 14.95 15.68 4.67
C ASN A 115 14.72 15.21 6.12
N PHE A 116 13.87 14.21 6.33
CA PHE A 116 13.51 13.76 7.68
C PHE A 116 14.69 13.09 8.41
N ASP A 117 15.50 12.28 7.73
CA ASP A 117 16.66 11.60 8.34
C ASP A 117 17.72 12.58 8.87
N GLY A 118 17.76 13.81 8.36
CA GLY A 118 18.63 14.87 8.88
C GLY A 118 18.35 15.21 10.34
N ARG A 119 17.12 14.95 10.83
CA ARG A 119 16.69 15.19 12.21
C ARG A 119 17.14 14.08 13.17
N ILE A 120 17.48 12.92 12.64
CA ILE A 120 17.87 11.74 13.42
C ILE A 120 19.38 11.81 13.73
N PRO A 121 19.79 11.65 15.00
CA PRO A 121 21.20 11.62 15.39
C PRO A 121 22.01 10.57 14.60
N SER A 122 23.24 10.92 14.22
CA SER A 122 24.10 10.04 13.41
C SER A 122 25.04 9.16 14.25
N ASN A 123 24.72 8.93 15.52
CA ASN A 123 25.52 8.14 16.46
C ASN A 123 25.04 6.68 16.60
N ILE A 124 23.93 6.32 15.96
CA ILE A 124 23.40 4.96 15.99
C ILE A 124 24.09 4.16 14.89
N LYS A 125 24.91 3.18 15.30
CA LYS A 125 25.57 2.29 14.36
C LYS A 125 24.55 1.36 13.68
N PRO A 126 24.65 1.17 12.35
CA PRO A 126 23.78 0.22 11.66
C PRO A 126 24.20 -1.23 11.93
N PRO A 127 23.25 -2.17 11.84
CA PRO A 127 23.57 -3.59 11.93
C PRO A 127 24.49 -4.04 10.79
N TYR A 128 25.34 -5.02 11.08
CA TYR A 128 26.09 -5.72 10.04
C TYR A 128 25.13 -6.30 8.98
N PRO A 129 25.51 -6.34 7.69
CA PRO A 129 26.69 -5.73 7.06
C PRO A 129 26.48 -4.33 6.44
N ILE A 130 25.45 -3.55 6.85
CA ILE A 130 25.06 -2.29 6.19
C ILE A 130 26.26 -1.36 5.93
N GLU A 131 27.11 -1.15 6.92
CA GLU A 131 28.27 -0.25 6.81
C GLU A 131 29.25 -0.69 5.70
N GLN A 132 29.43 -2.01 5.52
CA GLN A 132 30.40 -2.57 4.58
C GLN A 132 29.89 -2.62 3.15
N ILE A 133 28.60 -2.91 2.96
CA ILE A 133 28.03 -3.15 1.63
C ILE A 133 27.29 -1.93 1.07
N LEU A 134 26.73 -1.08 1.93
CA LEU A 134 26.01 0.13 1.53
C LEU A 134 26.81 1.41 1.78
N HIS A 135 27.93 1.33 2.48
CA HIS A 135 28.72 2.50 2.91
C HIS A 135 27.91 3.52 3.71
N ILE A 136 26.94 3.03 4.49
CA ILE A 136 26.10 3.83 5.37
C ILE A 136 26.63 3.70 6.80
N ASN A 137 27.10 4.82 7.36
CA ASN A 137 27.75 4.83 8.68
C ASN A 137 26.78 5.13 9.85
N ALA A 138 25.52 5.47 9.55
CA ALA A 138 24.51 5.83 10.54
C ALA A 138 23.18 5.17 10.20
N TRP A 139 22.61 4.45 11.17
CA TRP A 139 21.31 3.82 11.03
C TRP A 139 20.19 4.82 11.21
N LYS A 140 19.29 4.89 10.23
CA LYS A 140 18.19 5.86 10.19
C LYS A 140 16.90 5.22 9.68
N LEU A 141 15.83 6.01 9.58
CA LEU A 141 14.49 5.54 9.22
C LEU A 141 14.48 4.86 7.84
N ARG A 142 15.26 5.37 6.87
CA ARG A 142 15.37 4.81 5.52
C ARG A 142 15.83 3.35 5.45
N ASP A 143 16.59 2.90 6.44
CA ASP A 143 17.14 1.53 6.55
C ASP A 143 16.57 0.80 7.77
N SER A 144 15.43 1.26 8.31
CA SER A 144 14.76 0.64 9.46
C SER A 144 14.23 -0.76 9.18
N ASN A 145 14.20 -1.17 7.92
CA ASN A 145 13.71 -2.46 7.46
C ASN A 145 14.81 -3.51 7.18
N TRP A 146 15.87 -3.53 7.99
CA TRP A 146 16.99 -4.47 7.83
C TRP A 146 16.70 -5.89 8.34
N SER A 147 15.66 -6.09 9.15
CA SER A 147 15.26 -7.43 9.61
C SER A 147 14.42 -8.15 8.54
N PRO A 148 14.50 -9.49 8.40
CA PRO A 148 13.49 -10.24 7.66
C PRO A 148 12.13 -10.28 8.37
N ASP A 149 12.07 -9.95 9.66
CA ASP A 149 10.82 -9.84 10.42
C ASP A 149 10.22 -8.43 10.28
N PHE A 150 9.07 -8.34 9.62
CA PHE A 150 8.35 -7.07 9.46
C PHE A 150 7.91 -6.43 10.79
N SER A 151 7.62 -7.22 11.82
CA SER A 151 7.27 -6.70 13.15
C SER A 151 8.43 -5.92 13.77
N GLU A 152 9.66 -6.42 13.63
CA GLU A 152 10.86 -5.72 14.09
C GLU A 152 11.10 -4.43 13.29
N ASN A 153 10.94 -4.50 11.97
CA ASN A 153 11.08 -3.36 11.07
C ASN A 153 10.08 -2.24 11.40
N ALA A 154 8.81 -2.60 11.63
CA ALA A 154 7.76 -1.65 12.02
C ALA A 154 8.10 -0.92 13.33
N LYS A 155 8.54 -1.67 14.35
CA LYS A 155 8.98 -1.08 15.63
C LYS A 155 10.18 -0.16 15.44
N LYS A 156 11.14 -0.57 14.61
CA LYS A 156 12.35 0.21 14.31
C LYS A 156 12.03 1.50 13.55
N ALA A 157 11.10 1.46 12.61
CA ALA A 157 10.64 2.63 11.87
C ALA A 157 10.00 3.67 12.82
N VAL A 158 9.08 3.23 13.69
CA VAL A 158 8.45 4.12 14.69
C VAL A 158 9.48 4.70 15.66
N TYR A 159 10.46 3.89 16.10
CA TYR A 159 11.56 4.35 16.93
C TYR A 159 12.35 5.50 16.27
N PHE A 160 12.75 5.33 15.01
CA PHE A 160 13.48 6.37 14.27
C PHE A 160 12.64 7.61 13.97
N TYR A 161 11.35 7.44 13.71
CA TYR A 161 10.42 8.56 13.57
C TYR A 161 10.41 9.46 14.82
N HIS A 162 10.30 8.86 16.01
CA HIS A 162 10.33 9.63 17.26
C HIS A 162 11.71 10.22 17.57
N LEU A 163 12.80 9.52 17.24
CA LEU A 163 14.15 10.11 17.30
C LEU A 163 14.30 11.34 16.40
N GLY A 164 13.63 11.35 15.25
CA GLY A 164 13.52 12.50 14.35
C GLY A 164 12.55 13.59 14.82
N LYS A 165 12.08 13.52 16.07
CA LYS A 165 11.10 14.42 16.69
C LYS A 165 9.71 14.37 16.05
N GLY A 166 9.33 13.24 15.48
CA GLY A 166 7.95 12.99 15.07
C GLY A 166 7.02 12.79 16.27
N GLU A 167 5.82 13.38 16.22
CA GLU A 167 4.89 13.46 17.36
C GLU A 167 3.70 12.48 17.27
N GLU A 168 3.43 11.94 16.08
CA GLU A 168 2.27 11.06 15.84
C GLU A 168 2.39 9.73 16.56
N LYS A 169 1.27 9.24 17.12
CA LYS A 169 1.17 7.90 17.72
C LYS A 169 0.51 6.94 16.74
N PHE A 170 1.26 5.96 16.27
CA PHE A 170 0.77 5.04 15.26
C PHE A 170 -0.02 3.86 15.85
N SER A 171 -1.21 3.62 15.28
CA SER A 171 -2.03 2.41 15.48
C SER A 171 -1.48 1.21 14.69
N GLY A 172 -0.68 1.45 13.66
CA GLY A 172 -0.01 0.42 12.88
C GLY A 172 0.96 0.99 11.86
N VAL A 173 1.77 0.11 11.29
CA VAL A 173 2.71 0.40 10.20
C VAL A 173 2.35 -0.47 9.01
N ILE A 174 2.31 0.13 7.83
CA ILE A 174 1.99 -0.52 6.56
C ILE A 174 3.17 -0.24 5.63
N ALA A 175 3.77 -1.26 5.05
CA ALA A 175 4.72 -1.08 3.98
C ALA A 175 4.09 -1.44 2.63
N ILE A 176 4.36 -0.61 1.63
CA ILE A 176 3.98 -0.89 0.24
C ILE A 176 5.21 -0.75 -0.64
N ASN A 177 5.35 -1.63 -1.61
CA ASN A 177 6.43 -1.60 -2.60
C ASN A 177 5.89 -1.22 -3.99
N THR A 178 6.79 -1.16 -4.97
CA THR A 178 6.45 -0.72 -6.33
C THR A 178 5.47 -1.67 -7.04
N ASN A 179 5.40 -2.95 -6.63
CA ASN A 179 4.42 -3.91 -7.16
C ASN A 179 2.98 -3.51 -6.82
N VAL A 180 2.74 -2.87 -5.66
CA VAL A 180 1.40 -2.36 -5.31
C VAL A 180 0.96 -1.28 -6.30
N LEU A 181 1.84 -0.36 -6.67
CA LEU A 181 1.57 0.66 -7.68
C LEU A 181 1.23 0.02 -9.03
N LYS A 182 2.02 -0.98 -9.46
CA LYS A 182 1.77 -1.73 -10.69
C LYS A 182 0.39 -2.39 -10.69
N SER A 183 0.05 -3.13 -9.64
CA SER A 183 -1.26 -3.77 -9.50
C SER A 183 -2.40 -2.75 -9.45
N PHE A 184 -2.20 -1.62 -8.79
CA PHE A 184 -3.18 -0.55 -8.75
C PHE A 184 -3.46 0.01 -10.15
N LEU A 185 -2.40 0.35 -10.91
CA LEU A 185 -2.50 0.87 -12.28
C LEU A 185 -3.06 -0.14 -13.29
N GLN A 186 -2.98 -1.46 -13.02
CA GLN A 186 -3.67 -2.47 -13.83
C GLN A 186 -5.19 -2.36 -13.69
N VAL A 187 -5.68 -1.94 -12.52
CA VAL A 187 -7.11 -1.81 -12.23
C VAL A 187 -7.64 -0.45 -12.64
N VAL A 188 -6.95 0.63 -12.26
CA VAL A 188 -7.43 2.00 -12.53
C VAL A 188 -7.07 2.51 -13.93
N GLY A 189 -6.14 1.85 -14.59
CA GLY A 189 -5.62 2.26 -15.88
C GLY A 189 -4.52 3.33 -15.79
N PRO A 190 -4.05 3.84 -16.94
CA PRO A 190 -2.95 4.80 -17.00
C PRO A 190 -3.30 6.15 -16.37
N VAL A 191 -2.34 6.76 -15.67
CA VAL A 191 -2.49 8.05 -14.99
C VAL A 191 -1.55 9.09 -15.61
N LYS A 192 -2.03 10.33 -15.74
CA LYS A 192 -1.21 11.51 -16.07
C LYS A 192 -1.12 12.42 -14.86
N ILE A 193 0.09 12.85 -14.52
CA ILE A 193 0.32 13.78 -13.41
C ILE A 193 0.52 15.18 -14.01
N LYS A 194 -0.29 16.15 -13.58
CA LYS A 194 -0.18 17.53 -14.06
C LYS A 194 1.20 18.09 -13.70
N GLY A 195 1.88 18.71 -14.68
CA GLY A 195 3.22 19.28 -14.50
C GLY A 195 4.38 18.30 -14.75
N TYR A 196 4.08 17.02 -14.99
CA TYR A 196 5.10 16.00 -15.27
C TYR A 196 4.92 15.38 -16.65
N PRO A 197 6.03 15.04 -17.34
CA PRO A 197 5.96 14.44 -18.65
C PRO A 197 5.45 13.00 -18.60
N GLY A 198 4.85 12.56 -19.70
CA GLY A 198 4.52 11.17 -19.94
C GLY A 198 3.18 10.68 -19.34
N VAL A 199 3.00 9.37 -19.40
CA VAL A 199 1.84 8.66 -18.88
C VAL A 199 2.36 7.47 -18.07
N TYR A 200 1.89 7.38 -16.82
CA TYR A 200 2.26 6.32 -15.89
C TYR A 200 1.29 5.16 -16.07
N LYS A 201 1.80 4.05 -16.60
CA LYS A 201 1.10 2.79 -16.86
C LYS A 201 1.64 1.71 -15.94
N SER A 202 0.91 0.62 -15.79
CA SER A 202 1.33 -0.50 -14.93
C SER A 202 2.68 -1.13 -15.32
N ASP A 203 3.07 -1.05 -16.59
CA ASP A 203 4.32 -1.60 -17.12
C ASP A 203 5.52 -0.64 -17.08
N ASN A 204 5.28 0.68 -16.97
CA ASN A 204 6.33 1.69 -17.06
C ASN A 204 6.40 2.65 -15.86
N ALA A 205 5.40 2.69 -14.98
CA ALA A 205 5.26 3.74 -13.98
C ALA A 205 6.44 3.77 -13.02
N THR A 206 6.89 2.62 -12.53
CA THR A 206 8.03 2.52 -11.61
C THR A 206 9.30 3.12 -12.22
N LEU A 207 9.67 2.71 -13.44
CA LEU A 207 10.87 3.21 -14.13
C LEU A 207 10.75 4.69 -14.50
N ASN A 208 9.56 5.14 -14.92
CA ASN A 208 9.33 6.53 -15.26
C ASN A 208 9.42 7.43 -14.02
N LEU A 209 8.89 6.99 -12.88
CA LEU A 209 9.00 7.71 -11.61
C LEU A 209 10.46 7.74 -11.14
N GLU A 210 11.17 6.62 -11.22
CA GLU A 210 12.60 6.55 -10.89
C GLU A 210 13.42 7.52 -11.73
N TYR A 211 13.23 7.47 -13.06
CA TYR A 211 13.88 8.42 -13.97
C TYR A 211 13.53 9.86 -13.61
N GLN A 212 12.26 10.14 -13.32
CA GLN A 212 11.78 11.48 -12.99
C GLN A 212 12.48 12.04 -11.74
N VAL A 213 12.59 11.25 -10.67
CA VAL A 213 13.18 11.71 -9.40
C VAL A 213 14.71 11.70 -9.40
N GLU A 214 15.36 10.87 -10.22
CA GLU A 214 16.82 10.78 -10.27
C GLU A 214 17.49 11.59 -11.39
N LYS A 215 16.79 11.84 -12.50
CA LYS A 215 17.35 12.50 -13.69
C LYS A 215 16.45 13.58 -14.30
N GLY A 216 15.17 13.25 -14.51
CA GLY A 216 14.21 14.11 -15.24
C GLY A 216 14.01 15.48 -14.59
N TYR A 217 14.01 15.54 -13.26
CA TYR A 217 13.82 16.77 -12.49
C TYR A 217 14.83 17.88 -12.88
N VAL A 218 16.08 17.52 -13.23
CA VAL A 218 17.13 18.48 -13.61
C VAL A 218 16.75 19.20 -14.90
N GLN A 219 16.25 18.47 -15.90
CA GLN A 219 15.85 19.03 -17.19
C GLN A 219 14.62 19.95 -17.06
N GLN A 220 13.83 19.78 -16.01
CA GLN A 220 12.66 20.61 -15.69
C GLN A 220 12.98 21.80 -14.77
N GLY A 221 14.24 21.96 -14.35
CA GLY A 221 14.64 23.01 -13.42
C GLY A 221 14.07 22.85 -12.01
N ILE A 222 13.64 21.65 -11.63
CA ILE A 222 13.16 21.34 -10.28
C ILE A 222 14.38 21.26 -9.35
N GLN A 223 14.28 21.79 -8.12
CA GLN A 223 15.37 21.68 -7.15
C GLN A 223 15.51 20.25 -6.65
N ALA A 224 16.73 19.82 -6.27
CA ALA A 224 16.96 18.47 -5.77
C ALA A 224 16.11 18.15 -4.51
N GLY A 225 15.81 19.13 -3.67
CA GLY A 225 14.93 18.96 -2.51
C GLY A 225 13.47 18.69 -2.88
N ASP A 226 13.03 19.12 -4.06
CA ASP A 226 11.65 19.02 -4.54
C ASP A 226 11.44 17.90 -5.56
N ARG A 227 12.51 17.16 -5.90
CA ARG A 227 12.49 16.13 -6.96
C ARG A 227 11.47 15.02 -6.72
N LYS A 228 11.08 14.77 -5.47
CA LYS A 228 10.08 13.76 -5.08
C LYS A 228 8.65 14.30 -4.95
N SER A 229 8.39 15.57 -5.29
CA SER A 229 7.03 16.13 -5.26
C SER A 229 6.07 15.51 -6.29
N VAL A 230 6.57 14.66 -7.19
CA VAL A 230 5.77 13.83 -8.10
C VAL A 230 5.14 12.62 -7.40
N MET A 231 5.66 12.22 -6.24
CA MET A 231 5.23 11.06 -5.44
C MET A 231 4.18 11.47 -4.41
#